data_AF-B4CTQ7-F1
#
_entry.id   AF-B4CTQ7-F1
#
_cell.length_a   1.000
_cell.length_b   1.000
_cell.length_c   1.000
_cell.angle_alpha   90.00
_cell.angle_beta   90.00
_cell.angle_gamma   90.00
#
_symmetry.space_group_name_H-M   'P 1'
#
loop_
_entity.id
_entity.type
_entity.pdbx_description
1 polymer ?
#
loop_
_entity_poly.entity_id
_entity_poly.type
_entity_poly.pdbx_seq_one_letter_code
_entity_poly.pdbx_strand_id
1 'polypeptide(L)'
;MKTKLHSRKFFIPLAGPICALLAVATLTPLVNNSNTYAAESSLEYLAKKVKMPASTPAESNNKNNNNDDNHGNRTPEESLAAGLKYLLKQQHADGGWGQGGGWRQATANSRSGGGRVEGPNVEDPSDLGNTSASVVTLLRAGESPTEGQHRDEMKKAFEYICKQVEKADDNSLYVTDVRDTQLQVKIGTYVDTFLAGWALSEIKGRLPDEAAEKRRSAALDKVVGKIAHNQRADGSFANNNGWASVISQGLCTRR
;
A
#
# COMPACT_ATOMS: atom_id res chain seq x y z
N MET A 1 16.80 32.44 69.40
CA MET A 1 15.44 31.84 69.34
C MET A 1 15.54 30.48 68.66
N LYS A 2 15.06 29.42 69.31
CA LYS A 2 15.06 28.02 68.85
C LYS A 2 13.67 27.67 68.30
N THR A 3 13.59 27.07 67.11
CA THR A 3 12.46 26.23 66.64
C THR A 3 12.92 25.42 65.42
N LYS A 4 13.59 24.26 65.64
CA LYS A 4 13.07 22.88 65.49
C LYS A 4 12.32 22.58 64.18
N LEU A 5 13.07 22.03 63.23
CA LEU A 5 12.59 21.27 62.06
C LEU A 5 12.20 19.85 62.51
N HIS A 6 10.94 19.44 62.27
CA HIS A 6 10.47 18.10 62.62
C HIS A 6 10.77 17.09 61.51
N SER A 7 11.52 16.07 61.88
CA SER A 7 11.73 14.82 61.15
C SER A 7 10.48 13.93 61.23
N ARG A 8 10.08 13.33 60.10
CA ARG A 8 9.39 12.03 60.09
C ARG A 8 10.04 11.13 59.03
N LYS A 9 10.57 10.00 59.51
CA LYS A 9 11.10 8.87 58.76
C LYS A 9 10.00 7.82 58.50
N PHE A 10 10.30 6.90 57.60
CA PHE A 10 9.65 5.60 57.27
C PHE A 10 8.40 5.73 56.37
N PHE A 11 8.32 5.12 55.19
CA PHE A 11 8.61 3.72 54.86
C PHE A 11 9.13 3.54 53.41
N ILE A 12 10.02 2.56 53.24
CA ILE A 12 10.43 1.91 51.98
C ILE A 12 9.67 0.57 51.91
N PRO A 13 9.27 0.10 50.71
CA PRO A 13 9.34 -1.33 50.40
C PRO A 13 10.25 -1.54 49.17
N LEU A 14 11.44 -2.10 49.35
CA LEU A 14 11.77 -3.53 49.23
C LEU A 14 11.48 -4.11 47.84
N ALA A 15 12.59 -4.35 47.15
CA ALA A 15 12.71 -5.21 45.99
C ALA A 15 12.08 -6.59 46.23
N GLY A 16 11.45 -7.14 45.19
CA GLY A 16 11.02 -8.53 45.13
C GLY A 16 11.05 -9.04 43.68
N PRO A 17 11.40 -10.32 43.44
CA PRO A 17 12.09 -10.76 42.24
C PRO A 17 11.20 -11.62 41.34
N ILE A 18 11.15 -11.35 40.03
CA ILE A 18 10.61 -12.29 39.04
C ILE A 18 11.56 -12.34 37.84
N CYS A 19 12.75 -12.93 38.09
CA CYS A 19 13.64 -13.47 37.08
C CYS A 19 14.27 -14.75 37.66
N ALA A 20 13.51 -15.86 37.65
CA ALA A 20 14.04 -17.23 37.68
C ALA A 20 12.87 -18.22 37.65
N LEU A 21 12.51 -18.71 36.47
CA LEU A 21 11.92 -20.04 36.30
C LEU A 21 12.18 -20.49 34.86
N LEU A 22 13.41 -20.97 34.66
CA LEU A 22 13.84 -21.81 33.56
C LEU A 22 14.19 -23.15 34.21
N ALA A 23 13.43 -24.21 33.88
CA ALA A 23 13.96 -25.33 33.11
C ALA A 23 13.15 -26.64 33.30
N VAL A 24 12.87 -27.26 32.14
CA VAL A 24 12.67 -28.69 31.86
C VAL A 24 11.31 -29.35 32.18
N ALA A 25 10.45 -29.40 31.17
CA ALA A 25 9.75 -30.64 30.81
C ALA A 25 9.67 -30.75 29.27
N THR A 26 10.10 -31.90 28.79
CA THR A 26 10.39 -32.31 27.42
C THR A 26 9.17 -32.82 26.65
N LEU A 27 9.22 -32.68 25.31
CA LEU A 27 8.58 -33.51 24.27
C LEU A 27 7.07 -33.35 24.01
N THR A 28 6.69 -32.43 23.11
CA THR A 28 5.98 -32.68 21.83
C THR A 28 5.59 -31.35 21.15
N PRO A 29 5.59 -31.24 19.80
CA PRO A 29 5.29 -30.01 19.10
C PRO A 29 3.78 -29.88 18.85
N LEU A 30 3.12 -28.90 19.47
CA LEU A 30 1.82 -28.43 18.99
C LEU A 30 2.06 -27.50 17.80
N VAL A 31 2.15 -28.14 16.64
CA VAL A 31 2.00 -27.56 15.31
C VAL A 31 0.64 -26.87 15.25
N ASN A 32 0.62 -25.54 15.37
CA ASN A 32 -0.58 -24.75 15.07
C ASN A 32 -0.47 -24.30 13.61
N ASN A 33 -0.77 -25.24 12.70
CA ASN A 33 -0.68 -25.06 11.26
C ASN A 33 -2.07 -25.21 10.63
N SER A 34 -3.01 -24.32 10.99
CA SER A 34 -4.36 -24.32 10.42
C SER A 34 -4.64 -23.16 9.46
N ASN A 35 -3.71 -22.21 9.29
CA ASN A 35 -3.90 -21.05 8.39
C ASN A 35 -3.00 -21.05 7.14
N THR A 36 -2.06 -21.99 7.04
CA THR A 36 -1.15 -22.13 5.88
C THR A 36 -1.75 -23.05 4.82
N TYR A 37 -2.33 -24.19 5.22
CA TYR A 37 -2.91 -25.16 4.26
C TYR A 37 -4.10 -24.61 3.46
N ALA A 38 -4.92 -23.73 4.04
CA ALA A 38 -6.06 -23.14 3.32
C ALA A 38 -5.64 -22.06 2.30
N ALA A 39 -4.57 -21.32 2.60
CA ALA A 39 -4.01 -20.30 1.71
C ALA A 39 -3.19 -20.95 0.57
N GLU A 40 -2.39 -21.97 0.89
CA GLU A 40 -1.65 -22.74 -0.11
C GLU A 40 -2.61 -23.51 -1.03
N SER A 41 -3.67 -24.13 -0.50
CA SER A 41 -4.65 -24.84 -1.34
C SER A 41 -5.43 -23.91 -2.26
N SER A 42 -5.69 -22.67 -1.84
CA SER A 42 -6.40 -21.68 -2.67
C SER A 42 -5.48 -21.07 -3.72
N LEU A 43 -4.21 -20.79 -3.40
CA LEU A 43 -3.22 -20.35 -4.39
C LEU A 43 -2.87 -21.45 -5.39
N GLU A 44 -2.74 -22.70 -4.95
CA GLU A 44 -2.49 -23.85 -5.83
C GLU A 44 -3.72 -24.17 -6.70
N TYR A 45 -4.93 -24.04 -6.15
CA TYR A 45 -6.18 -24.12 -6.91
C TYR A 45 -6.30 -23.01 -7.97
N LEU A 46 -5.95 -21.77 -7.61
CA LEU A 46 -5.95 -20.64 -8.54
C LEU A 46 -4.88 -20.80 -9.63
N ALA A 47 -3.65 -21.20 -9.27
CA ALA A 47 -2.56 -21.44 -10.21
C ALA A 47 -2.87 -22.58 -11.20
N LYS A 48 -3.58 -23.62 -10.75
CA LYS A 48 -3.97 -24.76 -11.60
C LYS A 48 -5.11 -24.43 -12.57
N LYS A 49 -6.00 -23.50 -12.21
CA LYS A 49 -7.16 -23.10 -13.03
C LYS A 49 -6.86 -21.94 -13.99
N VAL A 50 -5.90 -21.06 -13.65
CA VAL A 50 -5.54 -19.85 -14.42
C VAL A 50 -4.43 -20.12 -15.45
N LYS A 51 -4.26 -21.36 -15.92
CA LYS A 51 -3.33 -21.65 -17.03
C LYS A 51 -3.89 -21.07 -18.34
N MET A 52 -3.70 -19.76 -18.54
CA MET A 52 -4.10 -19.02 -19.73
C MET A 52 -3.06 -19.22 -20.84
N PRO A 53 -3.47 -19.29 -22.12
CA PRO A 53 -2.55 -19.42 -23.24
C PRO A 53 -1.70 -18.16 -23.41
N ALA A 54 -0.45 -18.34 -23.82
CA ALA A 54 0.49 -17.25 -24.09
C ALA A 54 -0.09 -16.25 -25.09
N SER A 55 -0.02 -14.96 -24.76
CA SER A 55 -0.47 -13.87 -25.62
C SER A 55 0.50 -13.65 -26.78
N THR A 56 0.04 -13.86 -28.02
CA THR A 56 0.69 -13.37 -29.24
C THR A 56 0.53 -11.84 -29.38
N PRO A 57 1.43 -11.15 -30.12
CA PRO A 57 1.45 -9.69 -30.19
C PRO A 57 0.18 -9.15 -30.89
N ALA A 58 -0.34 -8.05 -30.34
CA ALA A 58 -1.61 -7.44 -30.75
C ALA A 58 -1.56 -6.86 -32.17
N GLU A 59 -2.44 -7.34 -33.04
CA GLU A 59 -2.86 -6.64 -34.25
C GLU A 59 -4.06 -5.76 -33.91
N SER A 60 -3.92 -4.46 -34.17
CA SER A 60 -4.97 -3.46 -33.92
C SER A 60 -6.13 -3.71 -34.87
N ASN A 61 -7.30 -4.08 -34.35
CA ASN A 61 -8.55 -3.93 -35.07
C ASN A 61 -9.65 -3.44 -34.15
N ASN A 62 -10.01 -2.18 -34.37
CA ASN A 62 -11.13 -1.48 -33.79
C ASN A 62 -12.44 -2.14 -34.25
N LYS A 63 -13.00 -3.00 -33.39
CA LYS A 63 -14.41 -3.38 -33.42
C LYS A 63 -14.97 -3.29 -32.01
N ASN A 64 -15.86 -2.31 -31.82
CA ASN A 64 -16.77 -2.22 -30.68
C ASN A 64 -17.62 -3.50 -30.62
N ASN A 65 -17.14 -4.52 -29.91
CA ASN A 65 -17.95 -5.66 -29.52
C ASN A 65 -18.39 -5.46 -28.08
N ASN A 66 -19.45 -4.68 -27.88
CA ASN A 66 -20.17 -4.59 -26.60
C ASN A 66 -21.00 -5.87 -26.38
N ASN A 67 -20.35 -7.04 -26.30
CA ASN A 67 -21.00 -8.34 -26.10
C ASN A 67 -20.30 -9.23 -25.05
N ASP A 68 -19.35 -8.71 -24.26
CA ASP A 68 -18.77 -9.42 -23.09
C ASP A 68 -19.59 -9.22 -21.79
N ASP A 69 -20.74 -8.56 -21.92
CA ASP A 69 -21.56 -8.07 -20.80
C ASP A 69 -22.63 -9.08 -20.39
N ASN A 70 -22.30 -10.37 -20.35
CA ASN A 70 -23.11 -11.29 -19.54
C ASN A 70 -22.68 -11.13 -18.07
N HIS A 71 -23.16 -10.06 -17.43
CA HIS A 71 -22.98 -9.84 -15.98
C HIS A 71 -23.79 -10.82 -15.13
N GLY A 72 -24.54 -11.74 -15.74
CA GLY A 72 -25.26 -12.80 -15.06
C GLY A 72 -24.32 -13.93 -14.61
N ASN A 73 -23.99 -13.91 -13.31
CA ASN A 73 -23.45 -15.03 -12.54
C ASN A 73 -21.98 -15.46 -12.79
N ARG A 74 -21.04 -14.51 -12.80
CA ARG A 74 -19.60 -14.85 -12.67
C ARG A 74 -19.33 -15.42 -11.28
N THR A 75 -18.54 -16.48 -11.22
CA THR A 75 -17.93 -16.96 -9.97
C THR A 75 -16.98 -15.90 -9.39
N PRO A 76 -16.64 -15.97 -8.08
CA PRO A 76 -15.63 -15.11 -7.50
C PRO A 76 -14.29 -15.16 -8.24
N GLU A 77 -13.88 -16.35 -8.72
CA GLU A 77 -12.62 -16.53 -9.43
C GLU A 77 -12.65 -15.89 -10.83
N GLU A 78 -13.76 -16.03 -11.56
CA GLU A 78 -13.93 -15.36 -12.86
C GLU A 78 -14.00 -13.84 -12.71
N SER A 79 -14.60 -13.36 -11.62
CA SER A 79 -14.65 -11.93 -11.30
C SER A 79 -13.26 -11.39 -10.96
N LEU A 80 -12.47 -12.13 -10.17
CA LEU A 80 -11.08 -11.78 -9.86
C LEU A 80 -10.23 -11.76 -11.13
N ALA A 81 -10.31 -12.79 -11.97
CA ALA A 81 -9.56 -12.87 -13.23
C ALA A 81 -9.92 -11.72 -14.18
N ALA A 82 -11.20 -11.39 -14.31
CA ALA A 82 -11.65 -10.25 -15.11
C ALA A 82 -11.14 -8.91 -14.55
N GLY A 83 -11.18 -8.75 -13.22
CA GLY A 83 -10.68 -7.56 -12.53
C GLY A 83 -9.17 -7.38 -12.70
N LEU A 84 -8.38 -8.45 -12.52
CA LEU A 84 -6.93 -8.42 -12.72
C LEU A 84 -6.58 -8.09 -14.17
N LYS A 85 -7.24 -8.74 -15.13
CA LYS A 85 -7.05 -8.45 -16.56
C LYS A 85 -7.33 -6.99 -16.88
N TYR A 86 -8.42 -6.42 -16.33
CA TYR A 86 -8.71 -5.01 -16.49
C TYR A 86 -7.63 -4.14 -15.87
N LEU A 87 -7.26 -4.40 -14.61
CA LEU A 87 -6.26 -3.63 -13.88
C LEU A 87 -4.92 -3.58 -14.63
N LEU A 88 -4.41 -4.73 -15.05
CA LEU A 88 -3.14 -4.84 -15.77
C LEU A 88 -3.16 -4.11 -17.11
N LYS A 89 -4.30 -4.13 -17.81
CA LYS A 89 -4.49 -3.36 -19.05
C LYS A 89 -4.38 -1.84 -18.83
N GLN A 90 -4.65 -1.35 -17.61
CA GLN A 90 -4.54 0.07 -17.27
C GLN A 90 -3.13 0.50 -16.83
N GLN A 91 -2.16 -0.43 -16.72
CA GLN A 91 -0.80 -0.04 -16.36
C GLN A 91 -0.18 0.82 -17.47
N HIS A 92 0.35 1.98 -17.10
CA HIS A 92 1.07 2.84 -18.03
C HIS A 92 2.46 2.28 -18.34
N ALA A 93 3.08 2.81 -19.40
CA ALA A 93 4.41 2.38 -19.83
C ALA A 93 5.51 2.59 -18.77
N ASP A 94 5.32 3.54 -17.85
CA ASP A 94 6.22 3.83 -16.73
C ASP A 94 6.06 2.88 -15.54
N GLY A 95 5.09 1.95 -15.59
CA GLY A 95 4.80 0.99 -14.53
C GLY A 95 3.75 1.43 -13.52
N GLY A 96 3.30 2.68 -13.58
CA GLY A 96 2.30 3.22 -12.67
C GLY A 96 0.86 3.04 -13.17
N TRP A 97 -0.08 3.44 -12.32
CA TRP A 97 -1.50 3.57 -12.62
C TRP A 97 -1.95 5.00 -12.36
N GLY A 98 -2.82 5.51 -13.22
CA GLY A 98 -3.55 6.75 -13.02
C GLY A 98 -4.92 6.54 -12.37
N GLN A 99 -5.78 7.53 -12.54
CA GLN A 99 -7.11 7.63 -11.92
C GLN A 99 -8.24 7.04 -12.79
N GLY A 100 -7.90 6.47 -13.95
CA GLY A 100 -8.83 5.77 -14.83
C GLY A 100 -9.61 6.69 -15.75
N GLY A 101 -8.94 7.59 -16.47
CA GLY A 101 -9.52 8.36 -17.60
C GLY A 101 -10.04 9.76 -17.27
N GLY A 102 -9.54 10.39 -16.19
CA GLY A 102 -9.90 11.76 -15.87
C GLY A 102 -9.17 12.35 -14.66
N TRP A 103 -8.70 13.58 -14.82
CA TRP A 103 -8.00 14.35 -13.79
C TRP A 103 -8.96 15.22 -12.98
N ARG A 104 -8.65 15.46 -11.70
CA ARG A 104 -9.28 16.54 -10.94
C ARG A 104 -8.34 17.73 -10.92
N GLN A 105 -8.75 18.83 -11.54
CA GLN A 105 -8.13 20.12 -11.26
C GLN A 105 -8.79 20.72 -10.02
N ALA A 106 -8.09 20.69 -8.89
CA ALA A 106 -8.41 21.62 -7.82
C ALA A 106 -7.88 22.98 -8.25
N THR A 107 -8.72 23.86 -8.81
CA THR A 107 -8.34 25.27 -8.83
C THR A 107 -8.31 25.73 -7.38
N ALA A 108 -7.15 26.21 -6.92
CA ALA A 108 -6.84 26.56 -5.53
C ALA A 108 -7.83 27.51 -4.84
N ASN A 109 -8.77 28.12 -5.59
CA ASN A 109 -9.80 29.03 -5.11
C ASN A 109 -11.23 28.44 -5.07
N SER A 110 -11.45 27.19 -5.48
CA SER A 110 -12.79 26.60 -5.41
C SER A 110 -12.98 25.82 -4.11
N ARG A 111 -13.50 26.51 -3.08
CA ARG A 111 -14.13 25.87 -1.90
C ARG A 111 -15.37 25.03 -2.27
N SER A 112 -15.79 25.07 -3.53
CA SER A 112 -16.80 24.21 -4.14
C SER A 112 -16.08 23.09 -4.89
N GLY A 113 -16.11 21.87 -4.35
CA GLY A 113 -15.30 20.74 -4.80
C GLY A 113 -15.18 20.61 -6.33
N GLY A 114 -13.93 20.69 -6.83
CA GLY A 114 -13.63 20.53 -8.25
C GLY A 114 -14.22 19.23 -8.79
N GLY A 115 -14.85 19.27 -9.96
CA GLY A 115 -15.40 18.09 -10.63
C GLY A 115 -14.30 17.18 -11.19
N ARG A 116 -14.64 15.93 -11.49
CA ARG A 116 -13.79 15.07 -12.31
C ARG A 116 -13.89 15.58 -13.76
N VAL A 117 -12.75 15.87 -14.38
CA VAL A 117 -12.70 16.28 -15.78
C VAL A 117 -12.56 15.01 -16.61
N GLU A 118 -13.58 14.70 -17.41
CA GLU A 118 -13.56 13.58 -18.34
C GLU A 118 -13.33 14.06 -19.77
N GLY A 119 -12.70 13.23 -20.58
CA GLY A 119 -12.62 13.46 -22.02
C GLY A 119 -11.45 12.74 -22.66
N PRO A 120 -11.47 12.60 -24.00
CA PRO A 120 -10.44 11.87 -24.74
C PRO A 120 -9.04 12.49 -24.64
N ASN A 121 -8.95 13.77 -24.24
CA ASN A 121 -7.70 14.53 -24.15
C ASN A 121 -7.38 14.96 -22.72
N VAL A 122 -8.03 14.36 -21.71
CA VAL A 122 -7.71 14.65 -20.32
C VAL A 122 -6.48 13.84 -19.92
N GLU A 123 -5.47 14.51 -19.40
CA GLU A 123 -4.27 13.86 -18.88
C GLU A 123 -4.64 12.96 -17.70
N ASP A 124 -4.15 11.73 -17.71
CA ASP A 124 -4.25 10.81 -16.58
C ASP A 124 -2.88 10.20 -16.33
N PRO A 125 -1.90 10.97 -15.83
CA PRO A 125 -0.58 10.44 -15.53
C PRO A 125 -0.67 9.41 -14.42
N SER A 126 0.34 8.54 -14.35
CA SER A 126 0.53 7.67 -13.21
C SER A 126 0.65 8.48 -11.92
N ASP A 127 0.03 8.01 -10.84
CA ASP A 127 0.19 8.58 -9.51
C ASP A 127 0.55 7.52 -8.48
N LEU A 128 1.22 7.96 -7.42
CA LEU A 128 1.80 7.03 -6.45
C LEU A 128 0.75 6.32 -5.60
N GLY A 129 -0.37 6.99 -5.29
CA GLY A 129 -1.45 6.39 -4.50
C GLY A 129 -2.14 5.25 -5.25
N ASN A 130 -2.58 5.49 -6.49
CA ASN A 130 -3.22 4.47 -7.32
C ASN A 130 -2.24 3.33 -7.63
N THR A 131 -0.98 3.64 -7.96
CA THR A 131 0.04 2.61 -8.19
C THR A 131 0.25 1.73 -6.95
N SER A 132 0.34 2.34 -5.76
CA SER A 132 0.54 1.59 -4.51
C SER A 132 -0.66 0.69 -4.18
N ALA A 133 -1.89 1.19 -4.39
CA ALA A 133 -3.10 0.39 -4.22
C ALA A 133 -3.18 -0.78 -5.22
N SER A 134 -2.78 -0.56 -6.47
CA SER A 134 -2.68 -1.61 -7.49
C SER A 134 -1.66 -2.68 -7.11
N VAL A 135 -0.47 -2.28 -6.65
CA VAL A 135 0.57 -3.22 -6.17
C VAL A 135 0.05 -4.08 -5.02
N VAL A 136 -0.59 -3.48 -4.02
CA VAL A 136 -1.16 -4.23 -2.89
C VAL A 136 -2.26 -5.19 -3.35
N THR A 137 -3.07 -4.79 -4.33
CA THR A 137 -4.11 -5.65 -4.92
C THR A 137 -3.49 -6.85 -5.64
N LEU A 138 -2.46 -6.62 -6.46
CA LEU A 138 -1.74 -7.65 -7.19
C LEU A 138 -1.03 -8.63 -6.24
N LEU A 139 -0.38 -8.12 -5.18
CA LEU A 139 0.23 -8.95 -4.14
C LEU A 139 -0.79 -9.89 -3.48
N ARG A 140 -2.01 -9.40 -3.21
CA ARG A 140 -3.10 -10.22 -2.64
C ARG A 140 -3.65 -11.25 -3.61
N ALA A 141 -3.50 -11.02 -4.92
CA ALA A 141 -3.83 -11.97 -5.96
C ALA A 141 -2.71 -13.03 -6.18
N GLY A 142 -1.60 -12.96 -5.44
CA GLY A 142 -0.47 -13.88 -5.60
C GLY A 142 0.53 -13.46 -6.67
N GLU A 143 0.43 -12.24 -7.20
CA GLU A 143 1.39 -11.68 -8.16
C GLU A 143 2.51 -10.95 -7.43
N SER A 144 3.75 -11.10 -7.90
CA SER A 144 4.89 -10.35 -7.37
C SER A 144 6.00 -10.22 -8.41
N PRO A 145 7.06 -9.43 -8.15
CA PRO A 145 8.24 -9.41 -9.02
C PRO A 145 8.91 -10.79 -9.23
N THR A 146 8.71 -11.73 -8.31
CA THR A 146 9.32 -13.08 -8.34
C THR A 146 8.35 -14.20 -8.66
N GLU A 147 7.06 -14.02 -8.43
CA GLU A 147 6.02 -15.06 -8.51
C GLU A 147 4.82 -14.57 -9.33
N GLY A 148 4.04 -15.51 -9.88
CA GLY A 148 2.86 -15.19 -10.69
C GLY A 148 3.18 -14.95 -12.17
N GLN A 149 2.13 -14.59 -12.93
CA GLN A 149 2.19 -14.42 -14.38
C GLN A 149 2.61 -13.00 -14.77
N HIS A 150 2.43 -12.02 -13.87
CA HIS A 150 2.57 -10.59 -14.15
C HIS A 150 3.82 -9.98 -13.51
N ARG A 151 4.92 -10.74 -13.52
CA ARG A 151 6.17 -10.42 -12.81
C ARG A 151 6.82 -9.15 -13.33
N ASP A 152 6.78 -8.93 -14.63
CA ASP A 152 7.45 -7.78 -15.25
C ASP A 152 6.64 -6.50 -15.05
N GLU A 153 5.31 -6.58 -15.07
CA GLU A 153 4.40 -5.51 -14.66
C GLU A 153 4.65 -5.14 -13.19
N MET A 154 4.82 -6.13 -12.31
CA MET A 154 5.13 -5.91 -10.90
C MET A 154 6.51 -5.29 -10.67
N LYS A 155 7.53 -5.68 -11.44
CA LYS A 155 8.87 -5.03 -11.39
C LYS A 155 8.78 -3.57 -11.79
N LYS A 156 8.05 -3.25 -12.87
CA LYS A 156 7.84 -1.87 -13.31
C LYS A 156 7.09 -1.05 -12.25
N ALA A 157 6.08 -1.62 -11.62
CA ALA A 157 5.33 -0.95 -10.55
C ALA A 157 6.23 -0.67 -9.32
N PHE A 158 7.05 -1.63 -8.91
CA PHE A 158 8.03 -1.44 -7.84
C PHE A 158 9.06 -0.36 -8.19
N GLU A 159 9.57 -0.37 -9.42
CA GLU A 159 10.47 0.66 -9.93
C GLU A 159 9.83 2.06 -9.89
N TYR A 160 8.57 2.16 -10.31
CA TYR A 160 7.81 3.42 -10.27
C TYR A 160 7.71 3.95 -8.83
N ILE A 161 7.29 3.11 -7.87
CA ILE A 161 7.17 3.51 -6.46
C ILE A 161 8.53 3.99 -5.91
N CYS A 162 9.61 3.23 -6.13
CA CYS A 162 10.93 3.61 -5.64
C CYS A 162 11.39 4.94 -6.23
N LYS A 163 11.24 5.14 -7.55
CA LYS A 163 11.63 6.39 -8.21
C LYS A 163 10.92 7.61 -7.63
N GLN A 164 9.62 7.51 -7.35
CA GLN A 164 8.85 8.62 -6.76
C GLN A 164 9.37 8.95 -5.35
N VAL A 165 9.53 7.94 -4.49
CA VAL A 165 10.02 8.12 -3.12
C VAL A 165 11.46 8.64 -3.08
N GLU A 166 12.33 8.13 -3.95
CA GLU A 166 13.72 8.55 -4.06
C GLU A 166 13.84 10.03 -4.44
N LYS A 167 13.01 10.48 -5.39
CA LYS A 167 12.97 11.87 -5.86
C LYS A 167 12.43 12.85 -4.81
N ALA A 168 11.56 12.40 -3.91
CA ALA A 168 10.93 13.26 -2.93
C ALA A 168 11.94 14.00 -2.05
N ASP A 169 11.56 15.18 -1.53
CA ASP A 169 12.39 15.88 -0.54
C ASP A 169 12.41 15.11 0.80
N ASP A 170 13.18 15.59 1.78
CA ASP A 170 13.29 14.92 3.09
C ASP A 170 12.34 15.48 4.16
N ASN A 171 11.86 16.71 4.00
CA ASN A 171 11.23 17.46 5.09
C ASN A 171 9.70 17.46 5.03
N SER A 172 9.13 17.64 3.83
CA SER A 172 7.68 17.63 3.64
C SER A 172 7.09 16.25 3.90
N LEU A 173 5.77 16.13 4.00
CA LEU A 173 5.13 14.81 4.07
C LEU A 173 4.86 14.21 2.67
N TYR A 174 5.16 14.92 1.59
CA TYR A 174 4.94 14.43 0.22
C TYR A 174 6.04 13.47 -0.23
N VAL A 175 5.66 12.48 -1.06
CA VAL A 175 6.56 11.46 -1.65
C VAL A 175 6.47 11.37 -3.18
N THR A 176 5.79 12.32 -3.80
CA THR A 176 5.62 12.44 -5.24
C THR A 176 5.43 13.91 -5.58
N ASP A 177 5.70 14.31 -6.83
CA ASP A 177 5.39 15.66 -7.35
C ASP A 177 3.98 15.74 -7.95
N VAL A 178 3.31 14.61 -8.12
CA VAL A 178 1.94 14.57 -8.63
C VAL A 178 0.99 15.10 -7.56
N ARG A 179 0.15 16.07 -7.94
CA ARG A 179 -0.73 16.82 -7.03
C ARG A 179 -2.18 16.78 -7.49
N ASP A 180 -3.07 17.01 -6.55
CA ASP A 180 -4.52 17.13 -6.76
C ASP A 180 -5.16 15.86 -7.32
N THR A 181 -4.55 14.70 -7.06
CA THR A 181 -5.14 13.41 -7.40
C THR A 181 -6.46 13.23 -6.65
N GLN A 182 -7.35 12.41 -7.19
CA GLN A 182 -8.63 12.11 -6.56
C GLN A 182 -8.43 11.46 -5.19
N LEU A 183 -7.38 10.67 -5.00
CA LEU A 183 -7.02 10.13 -3.69
C LEU A 183 -6.63 11.27 -2.73
N GLN A 184 -5.73 12.17 -3.14
CA GLN A 184 -5.32 13.30 -2.32
C GLN A 184 -6.51 14.17 -1.89
N VAL A 185 -7.38 14.53 -2.84
CA VAL A 185 -8.55 15.38 -2.58
C VAL A 185 -9.62 14.68 -1.74
N LYS A 186 -9.88 13.39 -1.99
CA LYS A 186 -10.96 12.68 -1.30
C LYS A 186 -10.55 12.18 0.07
N ILE A 187 -9.41 11.51 0.19
CA ILE A 187 -9.08 10.74 1.40
C ILE A 187 -7.89 11.30 2.17
N GLY A 188 -7.23 12.35 1.65
CA GLY A 188 -6.25 13.12 2.40
C GLY A 188 -5.04 13.50 1.56
N THR A 189 -4.58 14.74 1.68
CA THR A 189 -3.46 15.33 0.91
C THR A 189 -2.20 14.46 0.90
N TYR A 190 -1.94 13.70 1.97
CA TYR A 190 -0.75 12.85 2.10
C TYR A 190 -1.03 11.35 1.96
N VAL A 191 -2.19 10.96 1.42
CA VAL A 191 -2.56 9.56 1.34
C VAL A 191 -1.59 8.72 0.52
N ASP A 192 -0.96 9.31 -0.50
CA ASP A 192 0.03 8.63 -1.33
C ASP A 192 1.23 8.17 -0.49
N THR A 193 1.63 8.97 0.50
CA THR A 193 2.71 8.63 1.46
C THR A 193 2.37 7.38 2.25
N PHE A 194 1.14 7.32 2.80
CA PHE A 194 0.71 6.20 3.62
C PHE A 194 0.51 4.94 2.76
N LEU A 195 -0.07 5.07 1.56
CA LEU A 195 -0.22 3.95 0.63
C LEU A 195 1.12 3.41 0.13
N ALA A 196 2.09 4.28 -0.15
CA ALA A 196 3.44 3.86 -0.52
C ALA A 196 4.11 3.08 0.61
N GLY A 197 4.00 3.56 1.86
CA GLY A 197 4.50 2.85 3.04
C GLY A 197 3.86 1.47 3.20
N TRP A 198 2.55 1.36 2.96
CA TRP A 198 1.85 0.08 2.98
C TRP A 198 2.36 -0.87 1.88
N ALA A 199 2.42 -0.42 0.63
CA ALA A 199 2.88 -1.24 -0.50
C ALA A 199 4.33 -1.72 -0.30
N LEU A 200 5.24 -0.84 0.12
CA LEU A 200 6.63 -1.18 0.42
C LEU A 200 6.79 -2.14 1.61
N SER A 201 5.83 -2.14 2.53
CA SER A 201 5.78 -3.10 3.64
C SER A 201 5.29 -4.48 3.16
N GLU A 202 4.25 -4.52 2.33
CA GLU A 202 3.60 -5.76 1.85
C GLU A 202 4.45 -6.53 0.83
N ILE A 203 5.29 -5.84 0.06
CA ILE A 203 6.14 -6.48 -0.97
C ILE A 203 7.43 -7.12 -0.40
N LYS A 204 7.66 -6.99 0.92
CA LYS A 204 8.84 -7.56 1.59
C LYS A 204 8.98 -9.06 1.33
N GLY A 205 10.19 -9.48 0.94
CA GLY A 205 10.52 -10.87 0.69
C GLY A 205 10.02 -11.42 -0.65
N ARG A 206 9.47 -10.56 -1.52
CA ARG A 206 8.93 -10.92 -2.83
C ARG A 206 9.64 -10.18 -3.97
N LEU A 207 10.88 -9.75 -3.73
CA LEU A 207 11.74 -9.05 -4.69
C LEU A 207 12.85 -9.98 -5.20
N PRO A 208 13.38 -9.73 -6.42
CA PRO A 208 14.25 -10.69 -7.11
C PRO A 208 15.61 -10.90 -6.47
N ASP A 209 16.14 -9.91 -5.75
CA ASP A 209 17.48 -9.94 -5.18
C ASP A 209 17.61 -9.04 -3.95
N GLU A 210 18.75 -9.17 -3.25
CA GLU A 210 19.08 -8.40 -2.05
C GLU A 210 19.20 -6.90 -2.34
N ALA A 211 19.61 -6.50 -3.56
CA ALA A 211 19.73 -5.09 -3.92
C ALA A 211 18.34 -4.43 -4.01
N ALA A 212 17.36 -5.11 -4.60
CA ALA A 212 15.98 -4.69 -4.64
C ALA A 212 15.37 -4.62 -3.24
N GLU A 213 15.63 -5.63 -2.39
CA GLU A 213 15.19 -5.61 -0.98
C GLU A 213 15.80 -4.44 -0.19
N LYS A 214 17.09 -4.15 -0.39
CA LYS A 214 17.75 -3.01 0.23
C LYS A 214 17.16 -1.68 -0.24
N ARG A 215 16.87 -1.56 -1.55
CA ARG A 215 16.21 -0.37 -2.12
C ARG A 215 14.80 -0.19 -1.57
N ARG A 216 14.00 -1.26 -1.48
CA ARG A 216 12.69 -1.27 -0.81
C ARG A 216 12.81 -0.78 0.63
N SER A 217 13.77 -1.32 1.39
CA SER A 217 13.99 -0.93 2.79
C SER A 217 14.32 0.55 2.90
N ALA A 218 15.25 1.06 2.08
CA ALA A 218 15.61 2.48 2.10
C ALA A 218 14.43 3.40 1.72
N ALA A 219 13.63 3.02 0.72
CA ALA A 219 12.41 3.74 0.38
C ALA A 219 11.39 3.72 1.53
N LEU A 220 11.19 2.58 2.17
CA LEU A 220 10.30 2.45 3.33
C LEU A 220 10.79 3.29 4.52
N ASP A 221 12.09 3.25 4.81
CA ASP A 221 12.71 4.05 5.88
C ASP A 221 12.51 5.54 5.63
N LYS A 222 12.65 6.00 4.38
CA LYS A 222 12.35 7.39 4.01
C LYS A 222 10.88 7.74 4.23
N VAL A 223 9.96 6.89 3.77
CA VAL A 223 8.50 7.11 3.95
C VAL A 223 8.14 7.16 5.44
N VAL A 224 8.58 6.18 6.22
CA VAL A 224 8.32 6.11 7.67
C VAL A 224 8.98 7.26 8.41
N GLY A 225 10.20 7.65 8.03
CA GLY A 225 10.90 8.80 8.57
C GLY A 225 10.12 10.10 8.36
N LYS A 226 9.59 10.32 7.14
CA LYS A 226 8.75 11.48 6.82
C LYS A 226 7.45 11.49 7.61
N ILE A 227 6.80 10.33 7.76
CA ILE A 227 5.60 10.17 8.59
C ILE A 227 5.91 10.54 10.04
N ALA A 228 6.94 9.94 10.64
CA ALA A 228 7.32 10.19 12.03
C ALA A 228 7.71 11.66 12.27
N HIS A 229 8.45 12.27 11.34
CA HIS A 229 8.89 13.65 11.43
C HIS A 229 7.73 14.65 11.38
N ASN A 230 6.69 14.36 10.57
CA ASN A 230 5.57 15.28 10.34
C ASN A 230 4.33 14.97 11.21
N GLN A 231 4.37 13.91 12.03
CA GLN A 231 3.29 13.58 12.95
C GLN A 231 3.30 14.53 14.16
N ARG A 232 2.15 15.11 14.47
CA ARG A 232 1.97 15.98 15.64
C ARG A 232 1.83 15.15 16.91
N ALA A 233 1.98 15.80 18.07
CA ALA A 233 1.85 15.16 19.38
C ALA A 233 0.46 14.52 19.62
N ASP A 234 -0.58 15.01 18.96
CA ASP A 234 -1.93 14.44 19.00
C ASP A 234 -2.15 13.30 17.98
N GLY A 235 -1.10 12.89 17.26
CA GLY A 235 -1.13 11.88 16.22
C GLY A 235 -1.62 12.37 14.85
N SER A 236 -2.06 13.63 14.74
CA SER A 236 -2.58 14.20 13.49
C SER A 236 -1.45 14.70 12.58
N PHE A 237 -1.81 15.04 11.33
CA PHE A 237 -0.90 15.59 10.33
C PHE A 237 -1.39 16.97 9.90
N ALA A 238 -0.51 17.97 9.98
CA ALA A 238 -0.81 19.33 9.53
C ALA A 238 -1.19 19.34 8.05
N ASN A 239 -2.25 20.07 7.68
CA ASN A 239 -2.66 20.24 6.28
C ASN A 239 -3.04 18.94 5.54
N ASN A 240 -3.35 17.85 6.26
CA ASN A 240 -3.89 16.62 5.66
C ASN A 240 -5.37 16.78 5.30
N ASN A 241 -5.66 17.71 4.39
CA ASN A 241 -7.01 18.06 3.97
C ASN A 241 -7.58 17.00 3.02
N GLY A 242 -8.88 16.77 3.09
CA GLY A 242 -9.62 15.90 2.19
C GLY A 242 -11.05 15.71 2.67
N TRP A 243 -11.94 15.21 1.80
CA TRP A 243 -13.34 14.96 2.17
C TRP A 243 -13.48 13.97 3.35
N ALA A 244 -12.65 12.92 3.36
CA ALA A 244 -12.63 11.85 4.36
C ALA A 244 -11.19 11.60 4.83
N SER A 245 -10.50 12.64 5.31
CA SER A 245 -9.09 12.56 5.74
C SER A 245 -8.82 11.58 6.89
N VAL A 246 -9.84 11.18 7.65
CA VAL A 246 -9.74 10.12 8.67
C VAL A 246 -9.36 8.77 8.03
N ILE A 247 -9.73 8.52 6.77
CA ILE A 247 -9.34 7.29 6.05
C ILE A 247 -7.83 7.24 5.85
N SER A 248 -7.20 8.34 5.40
CA SER A 248 -5.73 8.37 5.28
C SER A 248 -5.01 8.25 6.62
N GLN A 249 -5.56 8.83 7.69
CA GLN A 249 -5.03 8.62 9.03
C GLN A 249 -5.09 7.15 9.46
N GLY A 250 -6.20 6.46 9.18
CA GLY A 250 -6.34 5.03 9.45
C GLY A 250 -5.41 4.14 8.63
N LEU A 251 -4.95 4.58 7.45
CA LEU A 251 -3.90 3.89 6.69
C LEU A 251 -2.52 4.08 7.32
N CYS A 252 -2.31 5.18 8.05
CA CYS A 252 -1.06 5.50 8.72
C CYS A 252 -0.95 4.89 10.13
N THR A 253 -2.04 4.38 10.72
CA THR A 253 -2.00 3.82 12.06
C THR A 253 -1.37 2.43 12.06
N ARG A 254 -0.50 2.21 13.04
CA ARG A 254 0.06 0.89 13.33
C ARG A 254 -1.06 -0.07 13.74
N ARG A 255 -1.19 -1.19 13.04
CA ARG A 255 -1.87 -2.38 13.58
C ARG A 255 -0.93 -3.19 14.46
#